data_AF-R7PB71-F1
#
_entry.id   AF-R7PB71-F1
#
_cell.length_a   1.000
_cell.length_b   1.000
_cell.length_c   1.000
_cell.angle_alpha   90.00
_cell.angle_beta   90.00
_cell.angle_gamma   90.00
#
_symmetry.space_group_name_H-M   'P 1'
#
loop_
_entity.id
_entity.type
_entity.pdbx_description
1 polymer ?
#
loop_
_entity_poly.entity_id
_entity_poly.type
_entity_poly.pdbx_seq_one_letter_code
_entity_poly.pdbx_strand_id
1 'polypeptide(L)'
;MTLPPPSDNGSRFDLILLHDVLEHISRKAAFLEHVRRFLHPKGRIFAGFPAWQMPFGGHQQICRHALCAHLPFIHLLPARLYNALLKTCGESAAMRRELLDIKRCGLSIETFEALLPQTGLQSFRRTLWLVNPHYQQKFGLRPRRMPRWAGRLKYLRNYASTSCWYLLGHTVGKETEEQHPCGKKKQEGRKKFFPAL
;
A
#
# COMPACT_ATOMS: atom_id res chain seq x y z
N MET A 1 6.79 -3.83 -20.24
CA MET A 1 7.64 -2.89 -19.50
C MET A 1 8.39 -3.69 -18.46
N THR A 2 9.69 -3.87 -18.65
CA THR A 2 10.57 -4.62 -17.74
C THR A 2 11.18 -3.61 -16.77
N LEU A 3 10.83 -3.68 -15.49
CA LEU A 3 11.34 -2.75 -14.48
C LEU A 3 12.72 -3.22 -14.01
N PRO A 4 13.73 -2.32 -13.90
CA PRO A 4 15.10 -2.70 -13.58
C PRO A 4 15.16 -3.38 -12.21
N PRO A 5 15.88 -4.50 -12.06
CA PRO A 5 16.01 -5.16 -10.77
C PRO A 5 16.79 -4.28 -9.76
N PRO A 6 16.69 -4.56 -8.46
CA PRO A 6 17.58 -3.96 -7.47
C PRO A 6 19.04 -4.18 -7.86
N SER A 7 19.91 -3.21 -7.55
CA SER A 7 21.35 -3.37 -7.73
C SER A 7 21.84 -4.58 -6.92
N ASP A 8 22.66 -5.43 -7.54
CA ASP A 8 23.12 -6.72 -6.98
C ASP A 8 24.10 -6.57 -5.79
N ASN A 9 24.36 -5.32 -5.39
CA ASN A 9 25.29 -4.90 -4.35
C ASN A 9 24.82 -5.30 -2.93
N GLY A 10 23.76 -6.09 -2.79
CA GLY A 10 23.18 -6.51 -1.52
C GLY A 10 22.44 -5.41 -0.74
N SER A 11 22.42 -4.16 -1.20
CA SER A 11 21.77 -3.06 -0.47
C SER A 11 20.25 -3.08 -0.68
N ARG A 12 19.53 -3.68 0.28
CA ARG A 12 18.06 -3.64 0.35
C ARG A 12 17.63 -2.65 1.43
N PHE A 13 16.40 -2.16 1.33
CA PHE A 13 15.85 -1.21 2.30
C PHE A 13 15.19 -1.95 3.47
N ASP A 14 15.47 -1.52 4.69
CA ASP A 14 14.76 -1.97 5.89
C ASP A 14 13.36 -1.38 6.01
N LEU A 15 13.15 -0.20 5.43
CA LEU A 15 11.85 0.49 5.41
C LEU A 15 11.60 1.13 4.05
N ILE A 16 10.43 0.84 3.47
CA ILE A 16 9.92 1.51 2.27
C ILE A 16 8.64 2.24 2.64
N LEU A 17 8.52 3.52 2.25
CA LEU A 17 7.34 4.34 2.51
C LEU A 17 6.56 4.54 1.21
N LEU A 18 5.32 4.06 1.19
CA LEU A 18 4.34 4.26 0.13
C LEU A 18 3.17 5.02 0.73
N HIS A 19 3.09 6.34 0.51
CA HIS A 19 2.03 7.16 1.09
C HIS A 19 1.34 7.97 -0.01
N ASP A 20 0.02 7.79 -0.14
CA ASP A 20 -0.85 8.45 -1.13
C ASP A 20 -0.36 8.28 -2.58
N VAL A 21 0.10 7.06 -2.92
CA VAL A 21 0.59 6.69 -4.26
C VAL A 21 -0.15 5.51 -4.90
N LEU A 22 -0.69 4.60 -4.09
CA LEU A 22 -1.22 3.32 -4.59
C LEU A 22 -2.52 3.49 -5.37
N GLU A 23 -3.35 4.45 -4.97
CA GLU A 23 -4.61 4.85 -5.58
C GLU A 23 -4.47 5.39 -7.01
N HIS A 24 -3.25 5.78 -7.42
CA HIS A 24 -2.97 6.29 -8.76
C HIS A 24 -2.38 5.23 -9.70
N ILE A 25 -1.90 4.11 -9.16
CA ILE A 25 -1.20 3.07 -9.93
C ILE A 25 -2.19 2.05 -10.48
N SER A 26 -2.26 1.85 -11.79
CA SER A 26 -3.19 0.86 -12.39
C SER A 26 -2.79 -0.58 -12.06
N ARG A 27 -1.51 -0.94 -12.28
CA ARG A 27 -0.97 -2.30 -12.07
C ARG A 27 -0.41 -2.49 -10.65
N LYS A 28 -1.27 -2.35 -9.63
CA LYS A 28 -0.87 -2.36 -8.21
C LYS A 28 -0.10 -3.62 -7.78
N ALA A 29 -0.55 -4.80 -8.21
CA ALA A 29 0.12 -6.05 -7.86
C ALA A 29 1.56 -6.10 -8.39
N ALA A 30 1.74 -5.87 -9.70
CA ALA A 30 3.06 -5.83 -10.33
C ALA A 30 3.97 -4.73 -9.73
N PHE A 31 3.39 -3.58 -9.36
CA PHE A 31 4.12 -2.53 -8.66
C PHE A 31 4.61 -3.01 -7.27
N LEU A 32 3.73 -3.59 -6.46
CA LEU A 32 4.09 -4.07 -5.12
C LEU A 32 5.06 -5.26 -5.17
N GLU A 33 4.91 -6.17 -6.12
CA GLU A 33 5.89 -7.23 -6.40
C GLU A 33 7.26 -6.64 -6.73
N HIS A 34 7.28 -5.58 -7.54
CA HIS A 34 8.52 -4.90 -7.87
C HIS A 34 9.16 -4.24 -6.63
N VAL A 35 8.37 -3.49 -5.86
CA VAL A 35 8.82 -2.85 -4.61
C VAL A 35 9.35 -3.89 -3.62
N ARG A 36 8.69 -5.05 -3.50
CA ARG A 36 9.13 -6.15 -2.62
C ARG A 36 10.56 -6.61 -2.94
N ARG A 37 11.01 -6.54 -4.20
CA ARG A 37 12.39 -6.92 -4.57
C ARG A 37 13.45 -6.04 -3.90
N PHE A 38 13.12 -4.78 -3.59
CA PHE A 38 14.03 -3.85 -2.90
C PHE A 38 13.96 -3.98 -1.38
N LEU A 39 13.01 -4.74 -0.83
CA LEU A 39 12.80 -4.88 0.60
C LEU A 39 13.76 -5.92 1.19
N HIS A 40 14.43 -5.56 2.27
CA HIS A 40 15.23 -6.48 3.08
C HIS A 40 14.33 -7.61 3.65
N PRO A 41 14.81 -8.86 3.84
CA PRO A 41 13.98 -9.96 4.35
C PRO A 41 13.27 -9.66 5.68
N LYS A 42 13.90 -8.87 6.56
CA LYS A 42 13.31 -8.42 7.82
C LYS A 42 12.68 -7.02 7.74
N GLY A 43 12.76 -6.38 6.58
CA GLY A 43 12.25 -5.02 6.36
C GLY A 43 10.73 -4.93 6.41
N ARG A 44 10.21 -3.69 6.38
CA ARG A 44 8.79 -3.39 6.32
C ARG A 44 8.45 -2.37 5.24
N ILE A 45 7.23 -2.44 4.73
CA ILE A 45 6.66 -1.42 3.86
C ILE A 45 5.54 -0.75 4.63
N PHE A 46 5.62 0.56 4.79
CA PHE A 46 4.48 1.35 5.22
C PHE A 46 3.66 1.72 3.98
N ALA A 47 2.39 1.35 3.96
CA ALA A 47 1.46 1.69 2.89
C ALA A 47 0.27 2.48 3.45
N GLY A 48 0.19 3.77 3.10
CA GLY A 48 -0.90 4.67 3.43
C GLY A 48 -1.66 5.08 2.17
N PHE A 49 -2.98 4.96 2.17
CA PHE A 49 -3.83 5.42 1.06
C PHE A 49 -5.26 5.74 1.55
N PRO A 50 -5.98 6.67 0.91
CA PRO A 50 -7.39 6.92 1.18
C PRO A 50 -8.27 5.75 0.74
N ALA A 51 -9.33 5.43 1.48
CA ALA A 51 -10.29 4.45 1.01
C ALA A 51 -11.09 5.04 -0.17
N TRP A 52 -11.18 4.33 -1.30
CA TRP A 52 -11.87 4.83 -2.49
C TRP A 52 -13.28 5.39 -2.20
N GLN A 53 -14.06 4.72 -1.34
CA GLN A 53 -15.44 5.13 -1.03
C GLN A 53 -15.56 6.33 -0.08
N MET A 54 -14.46 6.94 0.38
CA MET A 54 -14.53 8.11 1.24
C MET A 54 -15.15 9.32 0.49
N PRO A 55 -15.71 10.32 1.20
CA PRO A 55 -16.48 11.43 0.59
C PRO A 55 -15.79 12.14 -0.58
N PHE A 56 -14.47 12.31 -0.49
CA PHE A 56 -13.65 13.02 -1.47
C PHE A 56 -12.54 12.13 -2.08
N GLY A 57 -12.74 10.80 -2.11
CA GLY A 57 -11.74 9.84 -2.62
C GLY A 57 -11.43 9.97 -4.11
N GLY A 58 -12.32 10.57 -4.90
CA GLY A 58 -12.14 10.77 -6.34
C GLY A 58 -11.35 12.02 -6.75
N HIS A 59 -10.69 12.72 -5.82
CA HIS A 59 -9.93 13.95 -6.08
C HIS A 59 -10.74 15.09 -6.72
N GLN A 60 -12.07 15.03 -6.65
CA GLN A 60 -12.97 15.98 -7.31
C GLN A 60 -12.80 17.45 -6.86
N GLN A 61 -12.05 17.71 -5.79
CA GLN A 61 -11.73 19.05 -5.29
C GLN A 61 -10.95 19.92 -6.30
N ILE A 62 -10.36 19.32 -7.34
CA ILE A 62 -9.67 20.04 -8.43
C ILE A 62 -10.63 20.54 -9.52
N CYS A 63 -11.91 20.16 -9.47
CA CYS A 63 -12.93 20.66 -10.39
C CYS A 63 -13.08 22.18 -10.25
N ARG A 64 -13.41 22.85 -11.36
CA ARG A 64 -13.70 24.29 -11.37
C ARG A 64 -15.10 24.60 -10.87
N HIS A 65 -16.06 23.74 -11.16
CA HIS A 65 -17.45 23.95 -10.77
C HIS A 65 -17.67 23.56 -9.30
N ALA A 66 -18.24 24.47 -8.51
CA ALA A 66 -18.43 24.29 -7.07
C ALA A 66 -19.20 23.01 -6.71
N LEU A 67 -20.23 22.66 -7.49
CA LEU A 67 -20.97 21.41 -7.28
C LEU A 67 -20.06 20.19 -7.40
N CYS A 68 -19.23 20.09 -8.45
CA CYS A 68 -18.31 18.98 -8.62
C CYS A 68 -17.18 18.99 -7.58
N ALA A 69 -16.72 20.17 -7.18
CA ALA A 69 -15.65 20.32 -6.20
C ALA A 69 -16.06 19.91 -4.78
N HIS A 70 -17.31 20.19 -4.38
CA HIS A 70 -17.74 20.09 -2.98
C HIS A 70 -18.78 19.00 -2.71
N LEU A 71 -19.48 18.48 -3.74
CA LEU A 71 -20.46 17.42 -3.52
C LEU A 71 -19.75 16.08 -3.24
N PRO A 72 -19.99 15.42 -2.09
CA PRO A 72 -19.32 14.17 -1.75
C PRO A 72 -19.81 13.01 -2.61
N PHE A 73 -18.99 11.97 -2.73
CA PHE A 73 -19.30 10.66 -3.35
C PHE A 73 -19.64 10.67 -4.85
N ILE A 74 -19.58 11.80 -5.57
CA ILE A 74 -19.90 11.84 -7.01
C ILE A 74 -19.06 10.87 -7.86
N HIS A 75 -17.81 10.61 -7.46
CA HIS A 75 -16.91 9.67 -8.12
C HIS A 75 -17.35 8.21 -8.01
N LEU A 76 -18.28 7.88 -7.10
CA LEU A 76 -18.86 6.54 -6.96
C LEU A 76 -19.94 6.25 -8.01
N LEU A 77 -20.48 7.29 -8.67
CA LEU A 77 -21.42 7.12 -9.77
C LEU A 77 -20.83 6.20 -10.87
N PRO A 78 -21.66 5.42 -11.58
CA PRO A 78 -21.23 4.70 -12.78
C PRO A 78 -20.48 5.63 -13.74
N ALA A 79 -19.43 5.14 -14.40
CA ALA A 79 -18.51 5.99 -15.17
C ALA A 79 -19.23 6.87 -16.23
N ARG A 80 -20.28 6.35 -16.85
CA ARG A 80 -21.11 7.10 -17.81
C ARG A 80 -21.82 8.29 -17.15
N LEU A 81 -22.45 8.06 -16.00
CA LEU A 81 -23.17 9.10 -15.24
C LEU A 81 -22.20 10.12 -14.66
N TYR A 82 -21.07 9.66 -14.13
CA TYR A 82 -20.01 10.54 -13.62
C TYR A 82 -19.47 11.46 -14.72
N ASN A 83 -19.13 10.91 -15.89
CA ASN A 83 -18.67 11.70 -17.02
C ASN A 83 -19.73 12.69 -17.53
N ALA A 84 -21.01 12.29 -17.55
CA ALA A 84 -22.11 13.16 -17.91
C ALA A 84 -22.24 14.35 -16.95
N LEU A 85 -22.19 14.09 -15.63
CA LEU A 85 -22.23 15.13 -14.59
C LEU A 85 -21.07 16.12 -14.73
N LEU A 86 -19.84 15.63 -14.93
CA LEU A 86 -18.69 16.51 -15.12
C LEU A 86 -18.83 17.35 -16.40
N LYS A 87 -19.38 16.76 -17.47
CA LYS A 87 -19.63 17.47 -18.72
C LYS A 87 -20.70 18.57 -18.55
N THR A 88 -21.79 18.29 -17.83
CA THR A 88 -22.86 19.29 -17.59
C THR A 88 -22.40 20.42 -16.69
N CYS A 89 -21.48 20.16 -15.76
CA CYS A 89 -20.85 21.19 -14.92
C CYS A 89 -19.75 21.99 -15.64
N GLY A 90 -19.52 21.76 -16.94
CA GLY A 90 -18.58 22.53 -17.75
C GLY A 90 -17.11 22.14 -17.58
N GLU A 91 -16.80 20.97 -16.99
CA GLU A 91 -15.42 20.53 -16.83
C GLU A 91 -14.77 20.18 -18.18
N SER A 92 -13.50 20.56 -18.33
CA SER A 92 -12.74 20.37 -19.57
C SER A 92 -12.58 18.88 -19.92
N ALA A 93 -12.40 18.56 -21.20
CA ALA A 93 -12.19 17.17 -21.61
C ALA A 93 -10.94 16.54 -20.98
N ALA A 94 -9.89 17.33 -20.73
CA ALA A 94 -8.68 16.88 -20.03
C ALA A 94 -8.99 16.53 -18.57
N MET A 95 -9.67 17.41 -17.84
CA MET A 95 -10.08 17.19 -16.45
C MET A 95 -10.97 15.95 -16.31
N ARG A 96 -11.95 15.78 -17.21
CA ARG A 96 -12.81 14.59 -17.19
C ARG A 96 -12.03 13.29 -17.39
N ARG A 97 -11.03 13.27 -18.29
CA ARG A 97 -10.18 12.09 -18.50
C ARG A 97 -9.37 11.78 -17.24
N GLU A 98 -8.76 12.78 -16.64
CA GLU A 98 -7.99 12.64 -15.41
C GLU A 98 -8.85 12.06 -14.26
N LEU A 99 -10.05 12.61 -14.03
CA LEU A 99 -10.95 12.11 -12.98
C LEU A 99 -11.47 10.69 -13.27
N LEU A 100 -11.69 10.34 -14.55
CA LEU A 100 -12.05 8.97 -14.94
C LEU A 100 -10.87 7.99 -14.81
N ASP A 101 -9.65 8.45 -15.04
CA ASP A 101 -8.42 7.67 -14.83
C ASP A 101 -8.22 7.39 -13.33
N ILE A 102 -8.42 8.40 -12.48
CA ILE A 102 -8.44 8.24 -11.02
C ILE A 102 -9.50 7.23 -10.60
N LYS A 103 -10.72 7.32 -11.15
CA LYS A 103 -11.79 6.34 -10.91
C LYS A 103 -11.40 4.92 -11.30
N ARG A 104 -10.69 4.74 -12.42
CA ARG A 104 -10.20 3.43 -12.85
C ARG A 104 -9.15 2.88 -11.88
N CYS A 105 -8.33 3.74 -11.29
CA CYS A 105 -7.28 3.35 -10.36
C CYS A 105 -7.74 3.26 -8.89
N GLY A 106 -8.96 3.67 -8.54
CA GLY A 106 -9.47 3.68 -7.16
C GLY A 106 -9.15 2.40 -6.36
N LEU A 107 -8.74 2.59 -5.11
CA LEU A 107 -8.31 1.49 -4.22
C LEU A 107 -9.22 1.40 -2.99
N SER A 108 -9.96 0.30 -2.88
CA SER A 108 -10.69 -0.03 -1.66
C SER A 108 -9.84 -0.84 -0.69
N ILE A 109 -10.23 -0.86 0.58
CA ILE A 109 -9.63 -1.72 1.60
C ILE A 109 -9.63 -3.18 1.14
N GLU A 110 -10.77 -3.67 0.66
CA GLU A 110 -10.95 -5.06 0.26
C GLU A 110 -10.12 -5.40 -0.98
N THR A 111 -10.06 -4.51 -1.97
CA THR A 111 -9.22 -4.69 -3.16
C THR A 111 -7.74 -4.75 -2.76
N PHE A 112 -7.32 -3.90 -1.83
CA PHE A 112 -5.94 -3.91 -1.32
C PHE A 112 -5.63 -5.16 -0.49
N GLU A 113 -6.52 -5.60 0.39
CA GLU A 113 -6.28 -6.81 1.18
C GLU A 113 -6.27 -8.06 0.27
N ALA A 114 -7.11 -8.11 -0.76
CA ALA A 114 -7.19 -9.23 -1.70
C ALA A 114 -6.00 -9.31 -2.69
N LEU A 115 -5.30 -8.20 -2.96
CA LEU A 115 -4.13 -8.21 -3.84
C LEU A 115 -2.85 -8.66 -3.12
N LEU A 116 -2.75 -8.51 -1.79
CA LEU A 116 -1.52 -8.79 -1.05
C LEU A 116 -0.99 -10.22 -1.26
N PRO A 117 -1.82 -11.29 -1.20
CA PRO A 117 -1.34 -12.66 -1.40
C PRO A 117 -0.64 -12.90 -2.74
N GLN A 118 -1.03 -12.15 -3.78
CA GLN A 118 -0.44 -12.27 -5.13
C GLN A 118 0.98 -11.67 -5.19
N THR A 119 1.31 -10.77 -4.26
CA THR A 119 2.55 -9.99 -4.31
C THR A 119 3.70 -10.62 -3.50
N GLY A 120 3.44 -11.68 -2.74
CA GLY A 120 4.36 -12.23 -1.74
C GLY A 120 4.54 -11.33 -0.51
N LEU A 121 3.58 -10.42 -0.26
CA LEU A 121 3.50 -9.58 0.92
C LEU A 121 2.31 -9.98 1.80
N GLN A 122 2.44 -9.73 3.09
CA GLN A 122 1.35 -9.83 4.05
C GLN A 122 1.27 -8.58 4.94
N SER A 123 0.07 -8.29 5.45
CA SER A 123 -0.14 -7.21 6.40
C SER A 123 0.09 -7.68 7.84
N PHE A 124 1.05 -7.06 8.54
CA PHE A 124 1.30 -7.28 9.97
C PHE A 124 0.41 -6.41 10.85
N ARG A 125 0.15 -5.18 10.40
CA ARG A 125 -0.63 -4.21 11.14
C ARG A 125 -1.50 -3.43 10.19
N ARG A 126 -2.77 -3.30 10.56
CA ARG A 126 -3.74 -2.44 9.89
C ARG A 126 -4.25 -1.38 10.86
N THR A 127 -4.27 -0.14 10.42
CA THR A 127 -4.87 0.99 11.14
C THR A 127 -5.79 1.74 10.18
N LEU A 128 -7.07 1.85 10.53
CA LEU A 128 -8.04 2.62 9.75
C LEU A 128 -8.33 3.93 10.49
N TRP A 129 -8.45 5.02 9.75
CA TRP A 129 -8.60 6.36 10.29
C TRP A 129 -9.97 6.92 9.93
N LEU A 130 -10.72 7.35 10.94
CA LEU A 130 -11.92 8.15 10.75
C LEU A 130 -11.52 9.58 10.34
N VAL A 131 -10.52 10.14 11.02
CA VAL A 131 -9.90 11.43 10.65
C VAL A 131 -8.42 11.17 10.36
N ASN A 132 -8.05 11.32 9.09
CA ASN A 132 -6.69 11.12 8.58
C ASN A 132 -5.70 12.00 9.37
N PRO A 133 -4.58 11.45 9.85
CA PRO A 133 -3.53 12.24 10.51
C PRO A 133 -3.06 13.46 9.72
N HIS A 134 -3.02 13.35 8.38
CA HIS A 134 -2.63 14.46 7.52
C HIS A 134 -3.58 15.68 7.63
N TYR A 135 -4.84 15.47 8.06
CA TYR A 135 -5.81 16.55 8.22
C TYR A 135 -5.53 17.46 9.42
N GLN A 136 -4.69 17.03 10.36
CA GLN A 136 -4.24 17.89 11.43
C GLN A 136 -3.45 19.08 10.88
N GLN A 137 -2.50 18.81 9.99
CA GLN A 137 -1.66 19.84 9.39
C GLN A 137 -2.45 20.65 8.36
N LYS A 138 -3.35 20.01 7.61
CA LYS A 138 -4.10 20.69 6.53
C LYS A 138 -5.28 21.52 7.03
N PHE A 139 -5.97 21.06 8.07
CA PHE A 139 -7.27 21.62 8.49
C PHE A 139 -7.38 21.83 10.02
N GLY A 140 -6.33 21.54 10.80
CA GLY A 140 -6.40 21.59 12.26
C GLY A 140 -7.26 20.49 12.90
N LEU A 141 -7.68 19.49 12.13
CA LEU A 141 -8.55 18.42 12.62
C LEU A 141 -7.74 17.37 13.40
N ARG A 142 -8.15 17.10 14.64
CA ARG A 142 -7.47 16.10 15.48
C ARG A 142 -7.58 14.70 14.85
N PRO A 143 -6.47 13.96 14.68
CA PRO A 143 -6.50 12.61 14.11
C PRO A 143 -7.33 11.67 14.97
N ARG A 144 -8.17 10.83 14.34
CA ARG A 144 -9.05 9.88 15.04
C ARG A 144 -8.99 8.53 14.36
N ARG A 145 -8.56 7.51 15.11
CA ARG A 145 -8.64 6.12 14.66
C ARG A 145 -10.09 5.67 14.58
N MET A 146 -10.39 4.84 13.59
CA MET A 146 -11.71 4.21 13.51
C MET A 146 -11.88 3.21 14.66
N PRO A 147 -13.01 3.26 15.40
CA PRO A 147 -13.31 2.29 16.44
C PRO A 147 -13.29 0.86 15.89
N ARG A 148 -12.84 -0.10 16.72
CA ARG A 148 -12.67 -1.50 16.31
C ARG A 148 -13.96 -2.12 15.75
N TRP A 149 -15.11 -1.80 16.33
CA TRP A 149 -16.40 -2.32 15.88
C TRP A 149 -16.76 -1.79 14.48
N ALA A 150 -16.59 -0.49 14.23
CA ALA A 150 -16.86 0.13 12.93
C ALA A 150 -15.91 -0.41 11.84
N GLY A 151 -14.64 -0.64 12.19
CA GLY A 151 -13.66 -1.23 11.28
C GLY A 151 -13.95 -2.68 10.87
N ARG A 152 -14.85 -3.40 11.56
CA ARG A 152 -15.28 -4.76 11.19
C ARG A 152 -16.40 -4.78 10.14
N LEU A 153 -17.14 -3.68 9.99
CA LEU A 153 -18.23 -3.56 9.03
C LEU A 153 -17.66 -3.44 7.61
N LYS A 154 -17.47 -4.60 6.96
CA LYS A 154 -16.92 -4.69 5.60
C LYS A 154 -17.73 -3.82 4.63
N TYR A 155 -17.05 -3.17 3.69
CA TYR A 155 -17.61 -2.19 2.74
C TYR A 155 -18.13 -0.90 3.37
N LEU A 156 -18.93 -0.95 4.44
CA LEU A 156 -19.47 0.25 5.08
C LEU A 156 -18.38 1.12 5.68
N ARG A 157 -17.37 0.49 6.29
CA ARG A 157 -16.20 1.18 6.85
C ARG A 157 -15.46 2.06 5.83
N ASN A 158 -15.53 1.75 4.54
CA ASN A 158 -14.80 2.49 3.51
C ASN A 158 -15.37 3.91 3.32
N TYR A 159 -16.67 4.10 3.58
CA TYR A 159 -17.32 5.41 3.46
C TYR A 159 -16.94 6.36 4.60
N ALA A 160 -16.56 5.82 5.76
CA ALA A 160 -16.13 6.59 6.92
C ALA A 160 -14.60 6.69 7.04
N SER A 161 -13.85 5.77 6.43
CA SER A 161 -12.39 5.71 6.54
C SER A 161 -11.74 6.73 5.62
N THR A 162 -11.20 7.80 6.18
CA THR A 162 -10.49 8.86 5.42
C THR A 162 -9.05 8.48 5.08
N SER A 163 -8.48 7.47 5.73
CA SER A 163 -7.20 6.87 5.35
C SER A 163 -7.02 5.46 5.92
N CYS A 164 -6.27 4.62 5.22
CA CYS A 164 -5.94 3.26 5.61
C CYS A 164 -4.43 3.11 5.64
N TRP A 165 -3.88 2.72 6.79
CA TRP A 165 -2.46 2.52 6.98
C TRP A 165 -2.16 1.06 7.25
N TYR A 166 -1.19 0.54 6.51
CA TYR A 166 -0.72 -0.83 6.61
C TYR A 166 0.77 -0.86 6.85
N LEU A 167 1.18 -1.82 7.68
CA LEU A 167 2.56 -2.24 7.77
C LEU A 167 2.66 -3.63 7.15
N LEU A 168 3.34 -3.71 6.01
CA LEU A 168 3.55 -4.93 5.25
C LEU A 168 4.95 -5.47 5.46
N GLY A 169 5.14 -6.73 5.13
CA GLY A 169 6.45 -7.36 4.96
C GLY A 169 6.28 -8.65 4.16
N HIS A 170 7.36 -9.43 4.01
CA HIS A 170 7.31 -10.69 3.28
C HIS A 170 6.29 -11.65 3.90
N THR A 171 5.56 -12.35 3.03
CA THR A 171 4.69 -13.45 3.45
C THR A 171 5.54 -14.51 4.14
N VAL A 172 5.13 -14.93 5.34
CA VAL A 172 5.77 -16.05 6.04
C VAL A 172 5.32 -17.34 5.35
N GLY A 173 6.01 -17.70 4.27
CA GLY A 173 6.10 -19.09 3.82
C GLY A 173 7.30 -19.73 4.52
N LYS A 174 7.21 -21.01 4.88
CA LYS A 174 8.32 -21.80 5.45
C LYS A 174 9.59 -21.50 4.63
N GLU A 175 10.50 -20.70 5.17
CA GLU A 175 11.84 -20.62 4.63
C GLU A 175 12.41 -22.03 4.84
N THR A 176 12.64 -22.74 3.73
CA THR A 176 13.60 -23.82 3.67
C THR A 176 14.83 -23.35 4.42
N GLU A 177 15.25 -24.13 5.42
CA GLU A 177 16.60 -24.07 5.96
C GLU A 177 17.58 -24.19 4.78
N GLU A 178 17.98 -23.07 4.20
CA GLU A 178 19.27 -23.00 3.54
C GLU A 178 20.30 -23.03 4.66
N GLN A 179 20.64 -24.26 5.00
CA GLN A 179 21.79 -24.63 5.78
C GLN A 179 23.00 -23.88 5.22
N HIS A 180 23.55 -22.97 6.02
CA HIS A 180 24.96 -22.63 5.94
C HIS A 180 25.77 -23.93 6.03
N PRO A 181 26.59 -24.30 5.02
CA PRO A 181 27.58 -25.33 5.23
C PRO A 181 28.69 -24.71 6.08
N CYS A 182 28.58 -24.87 7.40
CA CYS A 182 29.68 -24.63 8.32
C CYS A 182 30.81 -25.61 7.94
N GLY A 183 31.86 -25.07 7.31
CA GLY A 183 33.04 -25.81 6.90
C GLY A 183 33.66 -26.53 8.10
N LYS A 184 33.63 -27.86 8.09
CA LYS A 184 34.45 -28.68 8.98
C LYS A 184 35.91 -28.53 8.55
N LYS A 185 36.69 -27.74 9.29
CA LYS A 185 38.16 -27.85 9.25
C LYS A 185 38.54 -29.18 9.90
N LYS A 186 38.96 -30.12 9.06
CA LYS A 186 39.65 -31.36 9.41
C LYS A 186 40.99 -30.97 10.06
N GLN A 187 41.17 -31.22 11.35
CA GLN A 187 42.51 -31.28 11.95
C GLN A 187 42.95 -32.74 11.92
N GLU A 188 43.98 -32.99 11.12
CA GLU A 188 44.65 -34.27 10.97
C GLU A 188 46.08 -34.04 11.50
N GLY A 189 46.40 -34.62 12.66
CA GLY A 189 47.68 -34.42 13.34
C GLY A 189 48.02 -35.62 14.24
N ARG A 190 49.08 -36.32 13.85
CA ARG A 190 49.55 -37.64 14.34
C ARG A 190 50.10 -37.62 15.77
N LYS A 191 49.83 -38.75 16.46
CA LYS A 191 50.54 -39.46 17.55
C LYS A 191 51.92 -38.91 18.01
N LYS A 192 52.18 -38.88 19.34
CA LYS A 192 52.98 -39.89 20.09
C LYS A 192 53.41 -39.43 21.51
N PHE A 193 53.37 -40.40 22.44
CA PHE A 193 54.25 -40.63 23.61
C PHE A 193 54.00 -39.92 24.97
N PHE A 194 53.74 -40.76 25.99
CA PHE A 194 53.99 -40.62 27.45
C PHE A 194 55.50 -40.42 27.75
N PRO A 195 55.98 -40.05 28.98
CA PRO A 195 55.47 -40.47 30.29
C PRO A 195 55.50 -39.43 31.45
N ALA A 196 55.16 -39.95 32.63
CA ALA A 196 54.92 -39.37 33.93
C ALA A 196 56.10 -38.65 34.62
N LEU A 197 55.75 -37.73 35.52
CA LEU A 197 56.23 -37.59 36.90
C LEU A 197 55.17 -36.81 37.70
#